data_AF-A0A4J2B7X8-F1
#
_entry.id   AF-A0A4J2B7X8-F1
#
_cell.length_a   1.000
_cell.length_b   1.000
_cell.length_c   1.000
_cell.angle_alpha   90.00
_cell.angle_beta   90.00
_cell.angle_gamma   90.00
#
_symmetry.space_group_name_H-M   'P 1'
#
loop_
_entity.id
_entity.type
_entity.pdbx_description
1 polymer ?
#
loop_
_entity_poly.entity_id
_entity_poly.type
_entity_poly.pdbx_seq_one_letter_code
_entity_poly.pdbx_strand_id
1 'polypeptide(L)' 'MTEIEKISGELAEYGVPDELIGKIEDLLAILYGEKKEIGDRKILDISPESMGR' A
#
# COMPACT_ATOMS: atom_id res chain seq x y z
N MET A 1 -2.41 13.67 -3.78
CA MET A 1 -2.68 13.24 -2.40
C MET A 1 -2.94 11.74 -2.42
N THR A 2 -2.07 10.98 -1.76
CA THR A 2 -2.14 9.52 -1.63
C THR A 2 -3.10 9.12 -0.50
N GLU A 3 -3.50 7.85 -0.43
CA GLU A 3 -4.30 7.36 0.71
C GLU A 3 -3.51 7.42 2.03
N ILE A 4 -2.19 7.21 1.97
CA ILE A 4 -1.30 7.33 3.14
C ILE A 4 -1.35 8.77 3.69
N GLU A 5 -1.23 9.78 2.83
CA GLU A 5 -1.30 11.19 3.25
C GLU A 5 -2.64 11.58 3.89
N LYS A 6 -3.76 10.97 3.46
CA LYS A 6 -5.07 11.18 4.08
C LYS A 6 -5.12 10.59 5.49
N ILE A 7 -4.64 9.36 5.64
CA ILE A 7 -4.56 8.67 6.94
C ILE A 7 -3.67 9.47 7.91
N SER A 8 -2.52 9.96 7.45
CA SER A 8 -1.64 10.81 8.26
C SER A 8 -2.32 12.09 8.72
N GLY A 9 -3.12 12.72 7.85
CA GLY A 9 -3.93 13.88 8.20
C GLY A 9 -4.96 13.57 9.30
N GLU A 10 -5.72 12.48 9.17
CA GLU A 10 -6.69 12.06 10.19
C GLU A 10 -5.99 11.73 11.52
N LEU A 11 -4.85 11.03 11.50
CA LEU A 11 -4.08 10.71 12.70
C LEU A 11 -3.57 11.96 13.41
N ALA A 12 -3.17 12.99 12.66
CA ALA A 12 -2.79 14.28 13.22
C ALA A 12 -3.99 14.98 13.89
N GLU A 13 -5.18 14.90 13.30
CA GLU A 13 -6.42 15.41 13.91
C GLU A 13 -6.78 14.69 15.22
N TYR A 14 -6.43 13.40 15.34
CA TYR A 14 -6.56 12.62 16.58
C TYR A 14 -5.45 12.89 17.61
N GLY A 15 -4.49 13.77 17.31
CA GLY A 15 -3.38 14.11 18.22
C GLY A 15 -2.35 12.99 18.35
N VAL A 16 -2.24 12.11 17.34
CA VAL A 16 -1.20 11.09 17.32
C VAL A 16 0.17 11.76 17.15
N PRO A 17 1.19 11.40 17.96
CA PRO A 17 2.54 11.94 17.80
C PRO A 17 3.12 11.70 16.41
N ASP A 18 3.81 12.69 15.85
CA ASP A 18 4.43 12.61 14.51
C ASP A 18 5.35 11.40 14.35
N GLU A 19 6.06 10.99 15.41
CA GLU A 19 6.90 9.79 15.40
C GLU A 19 6.09 8.50 15.13
N LEU A 20 4.88 8.41 15.71
CA LEU A 20 3.99 7.27 15.48
C LEU A 20 3.33 7.35 14.10
N ILE A 21 2.99 8.55 13.64
CA ILE A 21 2.48 8.76 12.26
C ILE A 21 3.53 8.27 11.25
N GLY A 22 4.79 8.66 11.38
CA GLY A 22 5.86 8.21 10.47
C GLY A 22 6.03 6.68 10.45
N LYS A 23 5.97 6.01 11.62
CA LYS A 23 6.01 4.53 11.69
C LYS A 23 4.82 3.87 11.00
N ILE A 24 3.64 4.50 11.07
CA ILE A 24 2.43 4.03 10.39
C ILE A 24 2.57 4.23 8.87
N GLU A 25 3.10 5.38 8.42
CA GLU A 25 3.37 5.64 7.01
C GLU A 25 4.34 4.62 6.41
N ASP A 26 5.45 4.31 7.10
CA ASP A 26 6.41 3.29 6.68
C ASP A 26 5.75 1.91 6.55
N LEU A 27 4.96 1.50 7.55
CA LEU A 27 4.25 0.23 7.51
C LEU A 27 3.25 0.16 6.36
N LEU A 28 2.49 1.24 6.14
CA LEU A 28 1.53 1.32 5.04
C LEU A 28 2.24 1.28 3.69
N ALA A 29 3.37 1.97 3.54
CA ALA A 29 4.16 1.94 2.30
C ALA A 29 4.64 0.52 1.97
N ILE A 30 5.09 -0.24 2.98
CA ILE A 30 5.45 -1.66 2.83
C ILE A 30 4.23 -2.47 2.39
N LEU A 31 3.12 -2.37 3.13
CA LEU A 31 1.91 -3.16 2.85
C LEU A 31 1.30 -2.85 1.48
N TYR A 32 1.29 -1.59 1.05
CA TYR A 32 0.83 -1.21 -0.28
C TYR A 32 1.79 -1.69 -1.37
N GLY A 33 3.10 -1.66 -1.10
CA GLY A 33 4.12 -2.27 -1.97
C GLY A 33 3.90 -3.77 -2.14
N GLU A 34 3.74 -4.51 -1.05
CA GLU A 34 3.48 -5.96 -1.07
C GLU A 34 2.15 -6.31 -1.73
N LYS A 35 1.08 -5.54 -1.47
CA LYS A 35 -0.22 -5.74 -2.15
C LYS A 35 -0.11 -5.52 -3.66
N LYS A 36 0.72 -4.57 -4.09
CA LYS A 36 0.98 -4.34 -5.51
C LYS A 36 1.74 -5.53 -6.12
N GLU A 37 2.79 -6.03 -5.47
CA GLU A 37 3.51 -7.23 -5.92
C GLU A 37 2.61 -8.48 -6.01
N ILE A 38 1.72 -8.69 -5.03
CA ILE A 38 0.76 -9.81 -5.06
C ILE A 38 -0.25 -9.61 -6.20
N GLY A 39 -0.75 -8.40 -6.40
CA GLY A 39 -1.64 -8.06 -7.50
C GLY A 39 -1.01 -8.29 -8.87
N ASP A 40 0.21 -7.80 -9.07
CA ASP A 40 0.98 -7.96 -10.31
C ASP A 40 1.34 -9.43 -10.57
N ARG A 41 1.73 -10.19 -9.53
CA ARG A 41 1.97 -11.63 -9.65
C ARG A 41 0.69 -12.39 -10.03
N LYS A 42 -0.45 -12.00 -9.49
CA LYS A 42 -1.74 -12.60 -9.84
C LYS A 42 -2.13 -12.28 -11.28
N ILE A 43 -1.91 -11.04 -11.75
CA ILE A 43 -2.21 -10.64 -13.13
C ILE A 43 -1.37 -11.42 -14.16
N LEU A 44 -0.10 -11.70 -13.87
CA LEU A 44 0.76 -12.52 -14.74
C LEU A 44 0.25 -13.98 -14.88
N ASP A 45 -0.37 -14.52 -13.84
CA ASP A 45 -0.90 -15.90 -13.81
C ASP A 45 -2.22 -16.05 -14.59
N ILE A 46 -3.02 -14.98 -14.69
CA ILE A 46 -4.29 -14.95 -15.46
C ILE A 46 -4.14 -14.35 -16.87
N SER A 47 -2.94 -13.94 -17.28
CA SER A 47 -2.73 -13.44 -18.64
C SER A 47 -2.87 -14.58 -19.66
N PRO A 48 -3.79 -14.49 -20.64
CA PRO A 48 -4.08 -15.57 -21.59
C PRO A 48 -2.91 -15.92 -22.53
N GLU A 49 -1.83 -15.14 -22.53
CA GLU A 49 -0.60 -15.41 -23.27
C GLU A 49 0.24 -16.54 -22.64
N SER A 50 0.05 -16.83 -21.35
CA SER A 50 0.73 -17.92 -20.63
C SER A 50 0.04 -19.28 -20.80
N MET A 51 -1.24 -19.30 -21.22
CA MET A 51 -1.94 -20.52 -21.63
C MET A 51 -1.67 -20.75 -23.12
N GLY A 52 -0.50 -21.30 -23.39
CA GLY A 52 -0.03 -21.61 -24.73
C GLY A 52 -1.03 -22.40 -25.59
N ARG A 53 -0.91 -22.14 -26.90
CA ARG A 53 -1.42 -22.94 -28.02
C ARG A 53 -1.09 -24.42 -27.91
#